data_AF-A0A4P6PA36-F1
#
_entry.id   AF-A0A4P6PA36-F1
#
_cell.length_a   1.000
_cell.length_b   1.000
_cell.length_c   1.000
_cell.angle_alpha   90.00
_cell.angle_beta   90.00
_cell.angle_gamma   90.00
#
_symmetry.space_group_name_H-M   'P 1'
#
loop_
_entity.id
_entity.type
_entity.pdbx_description
1 polymer ?
#
loop_
_entity_poly.entity_id
_entity_poly.type
_entity_poly.pdbx_seq_one_letter_code
_entity_poly.pdbx_strand_id
1 'polypeptide(L)'
;MAALNDSDIQIAAHAAKILATIKDDPRTIAAVIENFASRIENGGDLHNSPFYDAMLELHLPEAEKLIQKVRPSPAGALHVFRKTYPGVQVSNMSLPPGKQHPTAEPFRLKYLNNGKAKEMKLVFRLNEDGNWLPDPPLPDALP
;
A
#
# COMPACT_ATOMS: atom_id res chain seq x y z
N MET A 1 14.67 2.89 18.65
CA MET A 1 14.75 3.55 17.32
C MET A 1 15.86 3.00 16.43
N ALA A 2 16.98 2.47 16.96
CA ALA A 2 18.04 1.87 16.13
C ALA A 2 17.54 0.82 15.12
N ALA A 3 16.63 -0.08 15.53
CA ALA A 3 16.08 -1.12 14.65
C ALA A 3 15.17 -0.59 13.52
N LEU A 4 14.59 0.62 13.64
CA LEU A 4 13.77 1.23 12.58
C LEU A 4 14.67 1.79 11.44
N ASN A 5 15.86 2.25 11.83
CA ASN A 5 16.89 2.77 10.92
C ASN A 5 17.80 1.67 10.35
N ASP A 6 17.49 0.40 10.62
CA ASP A 6 18.30 -0.72 10.16
C ASP A 6 18.34 -0.77 8.62
N SER A 7 19.49 -1.13 8.05
CA SER A 7 19.62 -1.30 6.60
C SER A 7 18.82 -2.49 6.11
N ASP A 8 18.59 -3.50 6.96
CA ASP A 8 17.69 -4.60 6.68
C ASP A 8 16.22 -4.16 6.76
N ILE A 9 15.55 -4.17 5.60
CA ILE A 9 14.15 -3.79 5.48
C ILE A 9 13.20 -4.68 6.30
N GLN A 10 13.57 -5.94 6.56
CA GLN A 10 12.79 -6.86 7.38
C GLN A 10 12.81 -6.43 8.85
N ILE A 11 14.00 -6.05 9.34
CA ILE A 11 14.18 -5.55 10.72
C ILE A 11 13.43 -4.22 10.89
N ALA A 12 13.60 -3.30 9.93
CA ALA A 12 12.89 -2.03 9.94
C ALA A 12 11.36 -2.20 9.89
N ALA A 13 10.86 -3.14 9.08
CA ALA A 13 9.43 -3.45 9.00
C ALA A 13 8.88 -4.05 10.29
N HIS A 14 9.58 -5.00 10.91
CA HIS A 14 9.16 -5.57 12.19
C HIS A 14 9.17 -4.49 13.28
N ALA A 15 10.19 -3.63 13.31
CA ALA A 15 10.24 -2.49 14.21
C ALA A 15 9.04 -1.56 13.98
N ALA A 16 8.73 -1.22 12.72
CA ALA A 16 7.56 -0.40 12.38
C ALA A 16 6.26 -1.02 12.88
N LYS A 17 6.05 -2.33 12.66
CA LYS A 17 4.86 -3.06 13.15
C LYS A 17 4.76 -3.04 14.67
N ILE A 18 5.85 -3.31 15.37
CA ILE A 18 5.88 -3.28 16.84
C ILE A 18 5.57 -1.87 17.34
N LEU A 19 6.24 -0.86 16.79
CA LEU A 19 6.04 0.54 17.18
C LEU A 19 4.62 1.02 16.90
N ALA A 20 4.01 0.59 15.79
CA ALA A 20 2.61 0.81 15.45
C ALA A 20 1.63 0.25 16.48
N THR A 21 1.98 -0.85 17.17
CA THR A 21 1.12 -1.40 18.24
C THR A 21 1.15 -0.58 19.53
N ILE A 22 2.15 0.28 19.71
CA ILE A 22 2.28 1.14 20.90
C ILE A 22 1.47 2.42 20.65
N LYS A 23 0.14 2.30 20.80
CA LYS A 23 -0.82 3.39 20.51
C LYS A 23 -0.71 4.60 21.43
N ASP A 24 -0.11 4.43 22.60
CA ASP A 24 -0.07 5.45 23.66
C ASP A 24 1.09 6.44 23.53
N ASP A 25 1.96 6.29 22.53
CA ASP A 25 3.07 7.21 22.28
C ASP A 25 3.06 7.76 20.84
N PRO A 26 2.52 8.97 20.61
CA PRO A 26 2.52 9.60 19.28
C PRO A 26 3.90 9.72 18.63
N ARG A 27 4.99 9.72 19.42
CA ARG A 27 6.37 9.84 18.90
C ARG A 27 6.83 8.57 18.20
N THR A 28 6.27 7.40 18.53
CA THR A 28 6.63 6.14 17.85
C THR A 28 6.07 6.13 16.43
N ILE A 29 4.83 6.57 16.27
CA ILE A 29 4.17 6.71 14.96
C ILE A 29 4.91 7.75 14.10
N ALA A 30 5.22 8.92 14.67
CA ALA A 30 5.97 9.96 13.96
C ALA A 30 7.32 9.43 13.45
N ALA A 31 8.08 8.71 14.28
CA ALA A 31 9.36 8.13 13.88
C ALA A 31 9.21 7.10 12.75
N VAL A 32 8.16 6.28 12.76
CA VAL A 32 7.86 5.32 11.68
C VAL A 32 7.56 6.04 10.36
N ILE A 33 6.74 7.09 10.40
CA ILE A 33 6.40 7.91 9.23
C ILE A 33 7.64 8.61 8.67
N GLU A 34 8.45 9.23 9.52
CA GLU A 34 9.69 9.91 9.12
C GLU A 34 10.68 8.95 8.48
N ASN A 35 10.86 7.76 9.05
CA ASN A 35 11.76 6.76 8.48
C ASN A 35 11.27 6.28 7.10
N PHE A 36 9.96 6.04 6.96
CA PHE A 36 9.38 5.64 5.68
C PHE A 36 9.54 6.74 4.62
N ALA A 37 9.27 8.01 4.99
CA ALA A 37 9.48 9.16 4.12
C ALA A 37 10.94 9.28 3.65
N SER A 38 11.90 9.17 4.58
CA SER A 38 13.33 9.22 4.25
C SER A 38 13.75 8.11 3.29
N ARG A 39 13.19 6.89 3.42
CA ARG A 39 13.48 5.80 2.47
C ARG A 39 12.92 6.07 1.07
N ILE A 40 11.75 6.71 0.97
CA ILE A 40 11.19 7.15 -0.33
C ILE A 40 12.12 8.17 -0.98
N GLU A 41 12.54 9.20 -0.24
CA GLU A 41 13.43 10.26 -0.74
C GLU A 41 14.78 9.72 -1.22
N ASN A 42 15.30 8.70 -0.55
CA ASN A 42 16.54 8.03 -0.92
C ASN A 42 16.38 6.99 -2.05
N GLY A 43 15.19 6.86 -2.66
CA GLY A 43 14.94 5.92 -3.75
C GLY A 43 14.94 4.44 -3.34
N GLY A 44 14.63 4.16 -2.07
CA GLY A 44 14.54 2.79 -1.57
C GLY A 44 13.46 1.97 -2.28
N ASP A 45 13.76 0.71 -2.59
CA ASP A 45 12.78 -0.21 -3.17
C ASP A 45 11.82 -0.71 -2.09
N LEU A 46 10.75 0.05 -1.88
CA LEU A 46 9.71 -0.27 -0.90
C LEU A 46 8.57 -1.08 -1.52
N HIS A 47 8.58 -1.30 -2.84
CA HIS A 47 7.56 -2.08 -3.53
C HIS A 47 7.59 -3.55 -3.06
N ASN A 48 6.43 -4.10 -2.67
CA ASN A 48 6.32 -5.43 -2.04
C ASN A 48 7.21 -5.62 -0.80
N SER A 49 7.65 -4.54 -0.15
CA SER A 49 8.43 -4.64 1.08
C SER A 49 7.51 -4.83 2.29
N PRO A 50 7.96 -5.56 3.33
CA PRO A 50 7.17 -5.68 4.56
C PRO A 50 6.98 -4.35 5.29
N PHE A 51 7.84 -3.36 5.03
CA PHE A 51 7.68 -2.01 5.59
C PHE A 51 6.50 -1.31 4.91
N TYR A 52 6.37 -1.40 3.59
CA TYR A 52 5.20 -0.90 2.89
C TYR A 52 3.90 -1.55 3.42
N ASP A 53 3.90 -2.87 3.64
CA ASP A 53 2.74 -3.56 4.21
C ASP A 53 2.42 -3.07 5.63
N ALA A 54 3.43 -2.85 6.47
CA ALA A 54 3.25 -2.25 7.80
C ALA A 54 2.65 -0.84 7.74
N MET A 55 3.03 -0.03 6.75
CA MET A 55 2.46 1.31 6.56
C MET A 55 0.99 1.26 6.14
N LEU A 56 0.57 0.28 5.33
CA LEU A 56 -0.84 0.08 4.98
C LEU A 56 -1.69 -0.26 6.23
N GLU A 57 -1.16 -1.10 7.12
CA GLU A 57 -1.84 -1.55 8.35
C GLU A 57 -2.06 -0.41 9.37
N LEU A 58 -1.30 0.68 9.27
CA LEU A 58 -1.42 1.82 10.19
C LEU A 58 -2.72 2.63 10.03
N HIS A 59 -3.32 2.63 8.84
CA HIS A 59 -4.54 3.40 8.51
C HIS A 59 -4.47 4.91 8.86
N LEU A 60 -3.28 5.52 8.82
CA LEU A 60 -3.07 6.93 9.14
C LEU A 60 -3.17 7.83 7.90
N PRO A 61 -3.85 8.98 7.96
CA PRO A 61 -3.95 9.91 6.82
C PRO A 61 -2.60 10.38 6.26
N GLU A 62 -1.61 10.57 7.12
CA GLU A 62 -0.26 11.01 6.76
C GLU A 62 0.51 9.90 6.02
N ALA A 63 0.32 8.64 6.43
CA ALA A 63 0.91 7.47 5.78
C ALA A 63 0.37 7.28 4.37
N GLU A 64 -0.92 7.55 4.14
CA GLU A 64 -1.58 7.39 2.84
C GLU A 64 -0.92 8.23 1.74
N LYS A 65 -0.53 9.47 2.06
CA LYS A 65 0.18 10.34 1.11
C LYS A 65 1.55 9.78 0.74
N LEU A 66 2.26 9.18 1.69
CA LEU A 66 3.57 8.56 1.45
C LEU A 66 3.44 7.24 0.68
N ILE A 67 2.43 6.43 1.00
CA ILE A 67 2.14 5.17 0.31
C ILE A 67 1.91 5.40 -1.19
N GLN A 68 1.26 6.51 -1.56
CA GLN A 68 1.04 6.89 -2.95
C GLN A 68 2.35 7.22 -3.70
N LYS A 69 3.44 7.57 -3.01
CA LYS A 69 4.75 7.79 -3.66
C LYS A 69 5.48 6.50 -4.05
N VAL A 70 5.03 5.35 -3.53
CA VAL A 70 5.63 4.05 -3.79
C VAL A 70 4.83 3.31 -4.85
N ARG A 71 5.52 2.62 -5.77
CA ARG A 71 4.87 1.76 -6.77
C ARG A 71 3.97 0.73 -6.05
N PRO A 72 2.68 0.65 -6.38
CA PRO A 72 1.72 -0.13 -5.61
C PRO A 72 2.03 -1.62 -5.69
N SER A 73 1.78 -2.33 -4.59
CA SER A 73 1.86 -3.79 -4.50
C SER A 73 0.46 -4.41 -4.57
N PRO A 74 0.34 -5.75 -4.69
CA PRO A 74 -0.93 -6.42 -4.46
C PRO A 74 -1.58 -6.06 -3.11
N ALA A 75 -0.79 -5.88 -2.05
CA ALA A 75 -1.29 -5.44 -0.76
C ALA A 75 -1.85 -4.01 -0.82
N GLY A 76 -1.16 -3.09 -1.52
CA GLY A 76 -1.63 -1.72 -1.75
C GLY A 76 -2.94 -1.68 -2.54
N ALA A 77 -3.07 -2.51 -3.58
CA ALA A 77 -4.30 -2.64 -4.36
C ALA A 77 -5.49 -3.12 -3.51
N LEU A 78 -5.26 -4.13 -2.65
CA LEU A 78 -6.26 -4.63 -1.72
C LEU A 78 -6.64 -3.61 -0.65
N HIS A 79 -5.67 -2.84 -0.15
CA HIS A 79 -5.89 -1.76 0.82
C HIS A 79 -6.82 -0.69 0.23
N VAL A 80 -6.49 -0.17 -0.96
CA VAL A 80 -7.33 0.83 -1.66
C VAL A 80 -8.74 0.29 -1.86
N PHE A 81 -8.89 -0.95 -2.34
CA PHE A 81 -10.20 -1.57 -2.53
C PHE A 81 -11.00 -1.67 -1.23
N ARG A 82 -10.39 -2.15 -0.13
CA ARG A 82 -11.06 -2.32 1.17
C ARG A 82 -11.43 -1.00 1.82
N LYS A 83 -10.65 0.04 1.56
CA LYS A 83 -10.96 1.41 2.00
C LYS A 83 -12.20 1.96 1.29
N THR A 84 -12.33 1.73 -0.02
CA THR A 84 -13.50 2.15 -0.80
C THR A 84 -14.73 1.29 -0.51
N TYR A 85 -14.56 -0.02 -0.30
CA TYR A 85 -15.66 -0.96 -0.04
C TYR A 85 -15.45 -1.76 1.26
N PRO A 86 -15.70 -1.14 2.43
CA PRO A 86 -15.54 -1.81 3.72
C PRO A 86 -16.40 -3.07 3.82
N GLY A 87 -15.84 -4.13 4.42
CA GLY A 87 -16.55 -5.39 4.66
C GLY A 87 -16.65 -6.33 3.44
N VAL A 88 -16.19 -5.91 2.27
CA VAL A 88 -16.18 -6.75 1.07
C VAL A 88 -14.96 -7.66 1.06
N GLN A 89 -15.18 -8.97 0.94
CA GLN A 89 -14.10 -9.93 0.76
C GLN A 89 -13.46 -9.75 -0.61
N VAL A 90 -12.15 -9.58 -0.64
CA VAL A 90 -11.36 -9.35 -1.86
C VAL A 90 -10.00 -10.05 -1.79
N SER A 91 -9.55 -10.57 -2.93
CA SER A 91 -8.26 -11.21 -3.15
C SER A 91 -7.64 -10.75 -4.47
N ASN A 92 -6.30 -10.66 -4.53
CA ASN A 92 -5.59 -10.41 -5.78
C ASN A 92 -5.43 -11.71 -6.57
N MET A 93 -5.66 -11.64 -7.88
CA MET A 93 -5.39 -12.71 -8.83
C MET A 93 -4.08 -12.44 -9.56
N SER A 94 -3.29 -13.50 -9.78
CA SER A 94 -2.09 -13.40 -10.59
C SER A 94 -2.43 -12.95 -12.00
N LEU A 95 -1.74 -11.91 -12.46
CA LEU A 95 -1.72 -11.57 -13.88
C LEU A 95 -0.71 -12.48 -14.59
N PRO A 96 -0.92 -12.77 -15.88
CA PRO A 96 0.10 -13.41 -16.70
C PRO A 96 1.41 -12.61 -16.63
N PRO A 97 2.58 -13.26 -16.69
CA PRO A 97 3.85 -12.54 -16.77
C PRO A 97 3.83 -11.60 -17.97
N GLY A 98 4.09 -10.33 -17.72
CA GLY A 98 4.08 -9.26 -18.71
C GLY A 98 5.25 -8.32 -18.48
N LYS A 99 5.55 -7.49 -19.48
CA LYS A 99 6.54 -6.42 -19.31
C LYS A 99 6.01 -5.42 -18.29
N GLN A 100 6.81 -5.13 -17.26
CA GLN A 100 6.51 -4.03 -16.34
C GLN A 100 6.43 -2.73 -17.13
N HIS A 101 5.35 -1.97 -16.93
CA HIS A 101 5.20 -0.64 -17.48
C HIS A 101 5.78 0.39 -16.49
N PRO A 102 6.52 1.43 -16.94
CA PRO A 102 7.16 2.39 -16.03
C PRO A 102 6.15 3.24 -15.25
N THR A 103 4.97 3.49 -15.82
CA THR A 103 3.96 4.40 -15.24
C THR A 103 2.59 3.77 -15.06
N ALA A 104 2.47 2.45 -15.18
CA ALA A 104 1.20 1.74 -15.01
C ALA A 104 1.40 0.41 -14.31
N GLU A 105 0.56 0.14 -13.30
CA GLU A 105 0.60 -1.09 -12.52
C GLU A 105 -0.82 -1.69 -12.42
N PRO A 106 -1.13 -2.71 -13.24
CA PRO A 106 -2.43 -3.35 -13.23
C PRO A 106 -2.54 -4.45 -12.16
N PHE A 107 -3.71 -4.57 -11.56
CA PHE A 107 -4.11 -5.64 -10.66
C PHE A 107 -5.46 -6.21 -11.11
N ARG A 108 -5.64 -7.52 -10.92
CA ARG A 108 -6.93 -8.18 -11.10
C ARG A 108 -7.42 -8.61 -9.73
N LEU A 109 -8.50 -8.01 -9.27
CA LEU A 109 -9.09 -8.29 -7.98
C LEU A 109 -10.32 -9.17 -8.16
N LYS A 110 -10.44 -10.22 -7.35
CA LYS A 110 -11.65 -11.03 -7.21
C LYS A 110 -12.32 -10.68 -5.89
N TYR A 111 -13.59 -10.33 -5.93
CA TYR A 111 -14.35 -9.90 -4.75
C TYR A 111 -15.71 -10.57 -4.69
N LEU A 112 -16.32 -10.59 -3.50
CA LEU A 112 -17.65 -11.14 -3.26
C LEU A 112 -18.69 -10.01 -3.16
N ASN A 113 -19.67 -9.99 -4.06
CA ASN A 113 -20.78 -9.04 -4.01
C ASN A 113 -22.11 -9.81 -4.05
N ASN A 114 -22.94 -9.66 -3.01
CA ASN A 114 -24.22 -10.37 -2.86
C ASN A 114 -24.10 -11.89 -3.05
N GLY A 115 -23.08 -12.50 -2.45
CA GLY A 115 -22.81 -13.94 -2.53
C GLY A 115 -22.26 -14.43 -3.87
N LYS A 116 -22.04 -13.53 -4.85
CA LYS A 116 -21.45 -13.88 -6.15
C LYS A 116 -20.02 -13.37 -6.24
N ALA A 117 -19.12 -14.24 -6.68
CA ALA A 117 -17.76 -13.84 -7.01
C ALA A 117 -17.77 -13.01 -8.31
N LYS A 118 -17.20 -11.81 -8.24
CA LYS A 118 -17.00 -10.89 -9.35
C LYS A 118 -15.53 -10.51 -9.44
N GLU A 119 -15.17 -9.88 -10.55
CA GLU A 119 -13.80 -9.44 -10.81
C GLU A 119 -13.77 -7.97 -11.18
N MET A 120 -12.67 -7.31 -10.84
CA MET A 120 -12.40 -5.92 -11.18
C MET A 120 -10.94 -5.80 -11.60
N LYS A 121 -10.69 -5.08 -12.69
CA LYS A 121 -9.35 -4.63 -13.04
C LYS A 121 -9.11 -3.28 -12.38
N LEU A 122 -8.09 -3.19 -11.54
CA LEU A 122 -7.65 -1.96 -10.92
C LEU A 122 -6.29 -1.59 -11.52
N VAL A 123 -6.16 -0.41 -12.11
CA VAL A 123 -4.89 0.05 -12.67
C VAL A 123 -4.46 1.29 -11.93
N PHE A 124 -3.27 1.25 -11.35
CA PHE A 124 -2.64 2.44 -10.82
C PHE A 124 -1.77 3.07 -11.90
N ARG A 125 -1.82 4.40 -12.01
CA ARG A 125 -0.92 5.16 -12.87
C ARG A 125 -0.14 6.18 -12.06
N LEU A 126 1.11 6.39 -12.45
CA LEU A 126 1.94 7.46 -11.94
C LEU A 126 1.47 8.79 -12.55
N ASN A 127 0.98 9.70 -11.71
CA ASN A 127 0.54 11.03 -12.14
C ASN A 127 1.72 12.03 -12.19
N GLU A 128 1.45 13.28 -12.61
CA GLU A 128 2.45 14.35 -12.73
C GLU A 128 3.07 14.75 -11.38
N ASP A 129 2.36 14.54 -10.27
CA ASP A 129 2.87 14.79 -8.91
C ASP A 129 3.76 13.65 -8.39
N GLY A 130 3.97 12.59 -9.18
CA GLY A 130 4.70 11.39 -8.77
C GLY A 130 3.92 10.51 -7.80
N ASN A 131 2.59 10.56 -7.81
CA ASN A 131 1.71 9.69 -7.03
C ASN A 131 1.15 8.57 -7.90
N TRP A 132 1.15 7.35 -7.36
CA TRP A 132 0.45 6.20 -7.90
C TRP A 132 -1.00 6.21 -7.42
N LEU A 133 -1.93 6.48 -8.34
CA LEU A 133 -3.36 6.53 -8.05
C LEU A 133 -4.15 5.64 -9.02
N PRO A 134 -5.29 5.08 -8.60
CA PRO A 134 -6.22 4.41 -9.51
C PRO A 134 -6.65 5.31 -10.66
N ASP A 135 -6.50 4.83 -11.89
CA ASP A 135 -6.99 5.48 -13.10
C ASP A 135 -7.66 4.47 -14.06
N PRO A 136 -8.99 4.50 -14.21
CA PRO A 136 -9.91 5.46 -13.58
C PRO A 136 -10.03 5.25 -12.06
N PRO A 137 -10.52 6.26 -11.32
CA PRO A 137 -10.90 6.09 -9.91
C PRO A 137 -11.89 4.94 -9.72
N LEU A 138 -11.86 4.31 -8.55
CA LEU A 138 -12.84 3.27 -8.22
C LEU A 138 -14.25 3.90 -8.18
N PRO A 139 -15.28 3.21 -8.68
CA PRO A 139 -16.66 3.72 -8.62
C PRO A 139 -17.17 3.80 -7.18
N ASP A 140 -18.18 4.61 -6.94
CA ASP A 140 -18.78 4.75 -5.60
C ASP A 140 -19.50 3.46 -5.13
N ALA A 141 -19.88 2.59 -6.06
CA ALA A 141 -20.55 1.32 -5.78
C ALA A 141 -19.95 0.18 -6.60
N LEU A 142 -19.93 -1.01 -6.01
CA LEU A 142 -19.44 -2.21 -6.68
C LEU A 142 -20.36 -2.62 -7.84
N PRO A 143 -19.80 -2.93 -9.01
CA PRO A 143 -20.56 -3.42 -10.16
C PRO A 143 -21.09 -4.84 -9.96
#